data_AF-A0A497BL55-F1
#
_entry.id   AF-A0A497BL55-F1
#
_cell.length_a   1.000
_cell.length_b   1.000
_cell.length_c   1.000
_cell.angle_alpha   90.00
_cell.angle_beta   90.00
_cell.angle_gamma   90.00
#
_symmetry.space_group_name_H-M   'P 1'
#
loop_
_entity.id
_entity.type
_entity.pdbx_description
1 polymer ?
#
loop_
_entity_poly.entity_id
_entity_poly.type
_entity_poly.pdbx_seq_one_letter_code
_entity_poly.pdbx_strand_id
1 'polypeptide(L)'
;MLDAQKRRYELSTGQKTEWGTFLGTMVLLGLAAAGVYGRARARHQSAQSVDVECCECGGPFLMAVPAGTGRAVQVTCPHCGSELVVDLGASQ
;
A
#
# COMPACT_ATOMS: atom_id res chain seq x y z
N MET A 1 -29.45 24.55 16.32
CA MET A 1 -30.33 23.40 15.97
C MET A 1 -29.82 22.07 16.54
N LEU A 2 -28.51 21.79 16.58
CA LEU A 2 -27.95 20.57 17.19
C LEU A 2 -28.27 20.40 18.69
N ASP A 3 -28.26 21.49 19.47
CA ASP A 3 -28.45 21.40 20.94
C ASP A 3 -29.85 20.89 21.35
N ALA A 4 -30.86 21.19 20.53
CA ALA A 4 -32.23 20.75 20.77
C ALA A 4 -32.39 19.23 20.53
N GLN A 5 -31.66 18.68 19.56
CA GLN A 5 -31.65 17.23 19.30
C GLN A 5 -30.85 16.47 20.35
N LYS A 6 -29.71 17.03 20.79
CA LYS A 6 -28.90 16.48 21.89
C LYS A 6 -29.72 16.33 23.18
N ARG A 7 -30.47 17.38 23.57
CA ARG A 7 -31.32 17.36 24.78
C ARG A 7 -32.39 16.27 24.75
N ARG A 8 -33.07 16.06 23.61
CA ARG A 8 -34.10 15.01 23.51
C ARG A 8 -33.48 13.61 23.60
N TYR A 9 -32.29 13.43 23.02
CA TYR A 9 -31.59 12.15 23.08
C TYR A 9 -31.18 11.82 24.52
N GLU A 10 -30.54 12.77 25.22
CA GLU A 10 -30.12 12.62 26.63
C GLU A 10 -31.29 12.35 27.59
N LEU A 11 -32.46 12.96 27.34
CA LEU A 11 -33.68 12.70 28.11
C LEU A 11 -34.26 11.29 27.87
N SER A 12 -34.10 10.74 26.67
CA SER A 12 -34.72 9.47 26.28
C SER A 12 -33.92 8.24 26.69
N THR A 13 -32.59 8.35 26.77
CA THR A 13 -31.69 7.21 27.05
C THR A 13 -30.99 7.29 28.41
N GLY A 14 -31.07 8.43 29.11
CA GLY A 14 -30.41 8.64 30.40
C GLY A 14 -28.88 8.65 30.34
N GLN A 15 -28.28 8.45 29.16
CA GLN A 15 -26.83 8.48 28.95
C GLN A 15 -26.39 9.86 28.46
N LYS A 16 -25.57 10.53 29.28
CA LYS A 16 -24.76 11.68 28.84
C LYS A 16 -23.56 11.13 28.05
N THR A 17 -23.77 10.81 26.78
CA THR A 17 -22.66 10.40 25.93
C THR A 17 -21.84 11.63 25.54
N GLU A 18 -20.58 11.69 25.96
CA GLU A 18 -19.65 12.73 25.56
C GLU A 18 -19.26 12.56 24.08
N TRP A 19 -20.05 13.17 23.21
CA TRP A 19 -19.82 13.18 21.76
C TRP A 19 -18.42 13.66 21.37
N GLY A 20 -17.83 14.59 22.14
CA GLY A 20 -16.46 15.04 21.93
C GLY A 20 -15.43 13.92 22.07
N THR A 21 -15.60 13.08 23.09
CA THR A 21 -14.71 11.94 23.39
C THR A 21 -14.85 10.85 22.34
N PHE A 22 -16.08 10.57 21.87
CA PHE A 22 -16.35 9.63 20.78
C PHE A 22 -15.78 10.08 19.43
N LEU A 23 -16.01 11.33 19.04
CA LEU A 23 -15.48 11.87 17.80
C LEU A 23 -13.95 11.94 17.84
N GLY A 24 -13.37 12.32 18.98
CA GLY A 24 -11.92 12.32 19.19
C GLY A 24 -11.31 10.93 19.01
N THR A 25 -11.94 9.89 19.58
CA THR A 25 -11.46 8.51 19.41
C THR A 25 -11.57 8.02 17.97
N MET A 26 -12.66 8.33 17.27
CA MET A 26 -12.80 7.97 15.85
C MET A 26 -11.78 8.66 14.95
N VAL A 27 -11.49 9.95 15.20
CA VAL A 27 -10.46 10.69 14.46
C VAL A 27 -9.07 10.10 14.69
N LEU A 28 -8.73 9.74 15.93
CA LEU A 28 -7.45 9.09 16.25
C LEU A 28 -7.31 7.73 15.58
N LEU A 29 -8.38 6.92 15.57
CA LEU A 29 -8.43 5.64 14.86
C LEU A 29 -8.26 5.83 13.34
N GLY A 30 -8.92 6.82 12.76
CA GLY A 30 -8.80 7.16 11.34
C GLY A 30 -7.38 7.58 10.96
N LEU A 31 -6.73 8.42 11.77
CA LEU A 31 -5.34 8.85 11.55
C LEU A 31 -4.36 7.67 11.69
N ALA A 32 -4.57 6.79 12.67
CA ALA A 32 -3.76 5.58 12.82
C ALA A 32 -3.87 4.65 11.59
N ALA A 33 -5.09 4.42 11.11
CA ALA A 33 -5.34 3.62 9.92
C ALA A 33 -4.69 4.24 8.67
N ALA A 34 -4.84 5.55 8.47
CA ALA A 34 -4.23 6.28 7.35
C ALA A 34 -2.70 6.22 7.41
N GLY A 35 -2.09 6.34 8.59
CA GLY A 35 -0.64 6.25 8.78
C GLY A 35 -0.08 4.86 8.46
N VAL A 36 -0.77 3.79 8.88
CA VAL A 36 -0.38 2.40 8.57
C VAL A 36 -0.52 2.13 7.07
N TYR A 37 -1.65 2.53 6.47
CA TYR A 37 -1.89 2.37 5.03
C TYR A 37 -0.87 3.14 4.18
N GLY A 38 -0.54 4.38 4.57
CA GLY A 38 0.49 5.18 3.91
C GLY A 38 1.87 4.50 3.95
N ARG A 39 2.27 3.94 5.10
CA ARG A 39 3.53 3.18 5.22
C ARG A 39 3.56 1.91 4.39
N ALA A 40 2.46 1.16 4.35
CA ALA A 40 2.35 -0.02 3.51
C ALA A 40 2.49 0.36 2.02
N ARG A 41 1.77 1.39 1.58
CA ARG A 41 1.83 1.88 0.20
C ARG A 41 3.21 2.42 -0.18
N ALA A 42 3.89 3.14 0.72
CA ALA A 42 5.25 3.62 0.49
C ALA A 42 6.26 2.46 0.33
N ARG A 43 6.10 1.35 1.06
CA ARG A 43 6.91 0.13 0.87
C ARG A 43 6.62 -0.58 -0.46
N HIS A 44 5.39 -0.50 -0.96
CA HIS A 44 5.06 -1.07 -2.27
C HIS A 44 5.56 -0.20 -3.44
N GLN A 45 5.64 1.11 -3.27
CA GLN A 45 6.15 2.03 -4.30
C GLN A 45 7.66 1.89 -4.56
N SER A 46 8.42 1.31 -3.63
CA SER A 46 9.86 1.07 -3.85
C SER A 46 10.16 -0.17 -4.71
N ALA A 47 9.15 -0.93 -5.12
CA ALA A 47 9.34 -2.00 -6.10
C ALA A 47 9.36 -1.39 -7.51
N GLN A 48 10.55 -1.28 -8.10
CA GLN A 48 10.69 -0.89 -9.50
C GLN A 48 10.23 -2.05 -10.37
N SER A 49 9.56 -1.76 -11.49
CA SER A 49 9.26 -2.80 -12.48
C SER A 49 10.12 -2.55 -13.73
N VAL A 50 10.65 -3.63 -14.28
CA VAL A 50 11.49 -3.59 -15.49
C VAL A 50 10.83 -4.47 -16.53
N ASP A 51 10.71 -3.96 -17.74
CA ASP A 51 10.30 -4.75 -18.91
C ASP A 51 11.53 -5.50 -19.43
N VAL A 52 11.41 -6.81 -19.58
CA VAL A 52 12.50 -7.70 -19.99
C VAL A 52 12.07 -8.47 -21.21
N GLU A 53 12.91 -8.44 -22.24
CA GLU A 53 12.73 -9.24 -23.44
C GLU A 53 13.58 -10.52 -23.33
N CYS A 54 12.94 -11.67 -23.54
CA CYS A 54 13.64 -12.95 -23.51
C CYS A 54 14.49 -13.16 -24.76
N CYS A 55 15.80 -13.37 -24.62
CA CYS A 55 16.70 -13.62 -25.76
C CYS A 55 16.42 -14.93 -26.50
N GLU A 56 15.79 -15.91 -25.85
CA GLU A 56 15.51 -17.23 -26.44
C GLU A 56 14.22 -17.24 -27.28
N CYS A 57 13.13 -16.64 -26.76
CA CYS A 57 11.82 -16.67 -27.42
C CYS A 57 11.33 -15.32 -27.94
N GLY A 58 12.05 -14.22 -27.65
CA GLY A 58 11.64 -12.85 -27.99
C GLY A 58 10.40 -12.36 -27.24
N GLY A 59 9.89 -13.14 -26.27
CA GLY A 59 8.69 -12.79 -25.52
C GLY A 59 8.99 -11.72 -24.46
N PRO A 60 8.29 -10.56 -24.49
CA PRO A 60 8.41 -9.57 -23.43
C PRO A 60 7.69 -10.06 -22.16
N PHE A 61 8.23 -9.72 -21.00
CA PHE A 61 7.58 -9.93 -19.71
C PHE A 61 8.04 -8.89 -18.69
N LEU A 62 7.12 -8.54 -17.79
CA LEU A 62 7.37 -7.56 -16.75
C LEU A 62 7.88 -8.26 -15.48
N MET A 63 9.03 -7.81 -14.96
CA MET A 63 9.56 -8.29 -13.68
C MET A 63 9.45 -7.21 -12.61
N ALA A 64 9.04 -7.62 -11.40
CA ALA A 64 9.08 -6.77 -10.22
C ALA A 64 10.46 -6.91 -9.54
N VAL A 65 11.17 -5.79 -9.41
CA VAL A 65 12.45 -5.69 -8.72
C VAL A 65 12.21 -5.15 -7.31
N PRO A 66 12.34 -5.98 -6.26
CA PRO A 66 12.25 -5.49 -4.90
C PRO A 66 13.41 -4.52 -4.58
N ALA A 67 13.16 -3.56 -3.69
CA ALA A 67 14.19 -2.62 -3.24
C ALA A 67 15.35 -3.37 -2.56
N GLY A 68 16.59 -3.01 -2.91
CA GLY A 68 17.80 -3.68 -2.39
C GLY A 68 18.25 -4.90 -3.17
N THR A 69 17.62 -5.20 -4.32
CA THR A 69 18.09 -6.24 -5.22
C THR A 69 19.45 -5.86 -5.81
N GLY A 70 20.38 -6.82 -5.87
CA GLY A 70 21.71 -6.61 -6.43
C GLY A 70 21.68 -6.20 -7.91
N ARG A 71 22.83 -5.77 -8.43
CA ARG A 71 22.96 -5.23 -9.79
C ARG A 71 22.50 -6.21 -10.89
N ALA A 72 22.53 -7.52 -10.65
CA ALA A 72 22.03 -8.52 -11.58
C ALA A 72 21.06 -9.49 -10.88
N VAL A 73 20.05 -9.94 -11.60
CA VAL A 73 19.04 -10.89 -11.11
C VAL A 73 18.89 -12.02 -12.11
N GLN A 74 18.90 -13.25 -11.60
CA GLN A 74 18.53 -14.42 -12.37
C GLN A 74 17.01 -14.59 -12.34
N VAL A 75 16.39 -14.65 -13.51
CA VAL A 75 14.95 -14.83 -13.69
C VAL A 75 14.68 -15.92 -14.71
N THR A 76 13.54 -16.59 -14.59
CA THR A 76 13.10 -17.60 -15.54
C THR A 76 12.03 -16.99 -16.45
N CYS A 77 12.18 -17.14 -17.77
CA CYS A 77 11.19 -16.67 -18.72
C CYS A 77 9.85 -17.41 -18.51
N PRO A 78 8.72 -16.70 -18.33
CA PRO A 78 7.42 -17.36 -18.18
C PRO A 78 6.91 -18.00 -19.47
N HIS A 79 7.43 -17.60 -20.63
CA HIS A 79 6.99 -18.09 -21.93
C HIS A 79 7.67 -19.40 -22.35
N CYS A 80 8.99 -19.49 -22.17
CA CYS A 80 9.78 -20.63 -22.64
C CYS A 80 10.57 -21.37 -21.54
N GLY A 81 10.56 -20.86 -20.30
CA GLY A 81 11.26 -21.49 -19.18
C GLY A 81 12.79 -21.30 -19.18
N SER A 82 13.35 -20.51 -20.10
CA SER A 82 14.78 -20.23 -20.13
C SER A 82 15.23 -19.39 -18.93
N GLU A 83 16.39 -19.69 -18.35
CA GLU A 83 17.02 -18.84 -17.34
C GLU A 83 17.75 -17.67 -18.00
N LEU A 84 17.52 -16.46 -17.50
CA LEU A 84 18.18 -15.25 -17.98
C LEU A 84 18.78 -14.49 -16.81
N VAL A 85 19.90 -13.81 -17.06
CA VAL A 85 20.50 -12.87 -16.13
C VAL A 85 20.25 -11.47 -16.65
N VAL A 86 19.47 -10.69 -15.90
CA VAL A 86 19.15 -9.30 -16.22
C VAL A 86 20.08 -8.42 -15.39
N ASP A 87 20.95 -7.64 -16.05
CA ASP A 87 21.69 -6.55 -15.40
C ASP A 87 20.72 -5.37 -15.24
N LEU A 88 20.32 -5.12 -14.00
CA LEU A 88 19.47 -4.00 -13.61
C LEU A 88 20.22 -2.66 -13.63
N GLY A 89 21.51 -2.66 -14.00
CA GLY A 89 22.33 -1.53 -14.41
C GLY A 89 22.00 -0.24 -13.67
N ALA A 90 22.72 0.04 -12.57
CA ALA A 90 22.63 1.23 -11.72
C ALA A 90 21.65 2.28 -12.27
N SER A 91 20.38 2.17 -11.85
CA SER A 91 19.35 3.13 -12.21
C SER A 91 19.88 4.53 -11.92
N GLN A 92 20.00 5.35 -12.98
CA GLN A 92 20.19 6.79 -12.86
C GLN A 92 19.01 7.43 -12.14
#